data_AF-A0A7J5X919-F1
#
_entry.id   AF-A0A7J5X919-F1
#
_cell.length_a   1.000
_cell.length_b   1.000
_cell.length_c   1.000
_cell.angle_alpha   90.00
_cell.angle_beta   90.00
_cell.angle_gamma   90.00
#
_symmetry.space_group_name_H-M   'P 1'
#
loop_
_entity.id
_entity.type
_entity.pdbx_description
1 polymer ?
#
loop_
_entity_poly.entity_id
_entity_poly.type
_entity_poly.pdbx_seq_one_letter_code
_entity_poly.pdbx_strand_id
1 'polypeptide(L)'
;MCGIWALFGSDECLSVQVTSAMRIAHRGPDAFRFENVDGFTNCCFGFHRLAVVDQLYGMQPLRIKKFPFLWLVYNGEIYNHLTLKKQFDFEPQTAVDGEVLLHLYDRFGIRKMAALLDGVFAFILLDTERNKVFVGRDTYGEFDLKQNGKVCSVQMEAFHCCTDEPEHAVCDSLETLPSGFDEETVKSNIRTLFENAVRKRLMAQRRIGCLLSGGLDSSLVAATLVKLAKEEKLPYKIQTFSIGSEDRMYLVSKYIREKSDSVVIFSGEGADDSLRDTSTSTRLRLPERLQRRASV
;
A
#
# COMPACT_ATOMS: atom_id res chain seq x y z
N MET A 1 -1.59 -5.62 -5.11
CA MET A 1 -1.50 -5.36 -3.66
C MET A 1 -1.46 -6.69 -2.94
N CYS A 2 -0.57 -6.89 -1.97
CA CYS A 2 -0.44 -8.14 -1.23
C CYS A 2 -1.71 -8.51 -0.42
N GLY A 3 -1.75 -9.76 0.05
CA GLY A 3 -2.77 -10.26 0.97
C GLY A 3 -2.15 -10.57 2.33
N ILE A 4 -2.63 -9.92 3.39
CA ILE A 4 -2.25 -10.22 4.78
C ILE A 4 -3.39 -11.01 5.45
N TRP A 5 -3.01 -12.03 6.20
CA TRP A 5 -3.92 -12.83 7.03
C TRP A 5 -3.16 -13.23 8.30
N ALA A 6 -3.80 -13.14 9.45
CA ALA A 6 -3.23 -13.60 10.71
C ALA A 6 -4.35 -14.07 11.63
N LEU A 7 -4.00 -14.99 12.53
CA LEU A 7 -4.91 -15.51 13.53
C LEU A 7 -4.14 -15.65 14.84
N PHE A 8 -4.73 -15.16 15.93
CA PHE A 8 -4.17 -15.25 17.28
C PHE A 8 -5.12 -16.05 18.19
N GLY A 9 -4.62 -17.16 18.74
CA GLY A 9 -5.34 -17.96 19.72
C GLY A 9 -6.39 -18.90 19.13
N SER A 10 -6.10 -19.55 18.00
CA SER A 10 -7.03 -20.53 17.42
C SER A 10 -7.19 -21.76 18.29
N ASP A 11 -8.42 -22.27 18.33
CA ASP A 11 -8.72 -23.60 18.88
C ASP A 11 -8.80 -24.66 17.74
N GLU A 12 -8.69 -24.25 16.46
CA GLU A 12 -8.81 -25.13 15.29
C GLU A 12 -7.47 -25.72 14.81
N CYS A 13 -7.54 -26.77 13.98
CA CYS A 13 -6.36 -27.37 13.38
C CYS A 13 -5.78 -26.53 12.22
N LEU A 14 -4.46 -26.61 12.03
CA LEU A 14 -3.71 -25.81 11.05
C LEU A 14 -4.23 -25.97 9.61
N SER A 15 -4.72 -27.15 9.24
CA SER A 15 -5.22 -27.40 7.87
C SER A 15 -6.44 -26.54 7.51
N VAL A 16 -7.34 -26.28 8.47
CA VAL A 16 -8.52 -25.43 8.24
C VAL A 16 -8.08 -23.97 8.08
N GLN A 17 -7.13 -23.53 8.90
CA GLN A 17 -6.60 -22.17 8.90
C GLN A 17 -5.88 -21.83 7.59
N VAL A 18 -5.05 -22.73 7.07
CA VAL A 18 -4.37 -22.55 5.77
C VAL A 18 -5.40 -22.36 4.65
N THR A 19 -6.46 -23.16 4.64
CA THR A 19 -7.53 -23.04 3.63
C THR A 19 -8.22 -21.66 3.70
N SER A 20 -8.42 -21.12 4.90
CA SER A 20 -8.94 -19.75 5.08
C SER A 20 -7.98 -18.69 4.52
N ALA A 21 -6.69 -18.82 4.80
CA ALA A 21 -5.65 -17.92 4.29
C ALA A 21 -5.56 -17.94 2.75
N MET A 22 -5.88 -19.05 2.09
CA MET A 22 -5.87 -19.15 0.62
C MET A 22 -6.97 -18.33 -0.08
N ARG A 23 -8.03 -17.92 0.63
CA ARG A 23 -9.15 -17.17 0.03
C ARG A 23 -8.76 -15.81 -0.55
N ILE A 24 -7.62 -15.27 -0.13
CA ILE A 24 -7.09 -13.97 -0.58
C ILE A 24 -5.89 -14.10 -1.53
N ALA A 25 -5.62 -15.30 -2.07
CA ALA A 25 -4.46 -15.57 -2.93
C ALA A 25 -4.38 -14.67 -4.17
N HIS A 26 -5.54 -14.29 -4.73
CA HIS A 26 -5.64 -13.39 -5.90
C HIS A 26 -4.96 -12.02 -5.69
N ARG A 27 -4.73 -11.59 -4.44
CA ARG A 27 -4.06 -10.34 -4.12
C ARG A 27 -2.55 -10.43 -4.38
N GLY A 28 -1.93 -11.54 -4.00
CA GLY A 28 -0.49 -11.74 -4.06
C GLY A 28 -0.12 -13.02 -4.80
N PRO A 29 -0.10 -13.01 -6.14
CA PRO A 29 0.05 -14.21 -6.94
C PRO A 29 1.48 -14.75 -7.02
N ASP A 30 2.49 -13.99 -6.60
CA ASP A 30 3.90 -14.34 -6.85
C ASP A 30 4.43 -15.38 -5.86
N ALA A 31 4.00 -15.33 -4.59
CA ALA A 31 4.43 -16.29 -3.57
C ALA A 31 3.47 -16.35 -2.38
N PHE A 32 3.45 -17.48 -1.68
CA PHE A 32 2.71 -17.69 -0.45
C PHE A 32 3.61 -18.22 0.66
N ARG A 33 3.46 -17.71 1.88
CA ARG A 33 4.06 -18.26 3.10
C ARG A 33 3.00 -18.35 4.19
N PHE A 34 3.00 -19.49 4.88
CA PHE A 34 2.21 -19.71 6.07
C PHE A 34 3.14 -20.22 7.17
N GLU A 35 3.15 -19.57 8.32
CA GLU A 35 3.97 -19.98 9.45
C GLU A 35 3.29 -19.68 10.78
N ASN A 36 3.55 -20.53 11.77
CA ASN A 36 3.14 -20.32 13.15
C ASN A 36 4.20 -19.53 13.90
N VAL A 37 3.80 -18.92 15.01
CA VAL A 37 4.69 -18.18 15.89
C VAL A 37 5.34 -19.14 16.89
N ASP A 38 6.66 -19.07 17.02
CA ASP A 38 7.40 -19.85 18.02
C ASP A 38 6.93 -19.47 19.44
N GLY A 39 6.65 -20.47 20.27
CA GLY A 39 6.07 -20.27 21.61
C GLY A 39 4.55 -20.03 21.63
N PHE A 40 3.93 -19.70 20.50
CA PHE A 40 2.49 -19.52 20.35
C PHE A 40 1.98 -20.30 19.12
N THR A 41 1.97 -21.63 19.22
CA THR A 41 1.63 -22.53 18.09
C THR A 41 0.21 -22.37 17.57
N ASN A 42 -0.67 -21.75 18.34
CA ASN A 42 -2.04 -21.38 17.97
C ASN A 42 -2.15 -19.94 17.41
N CYS A 43 -1.03 -19.28 17.17
CA CYS A 43 -0.93 -18.03 16.45
C CYS A 43 -0.18 -18.26 15.13
N CYS A 44 -0.72 -17.73 14.04
CA CYS A 44 -0.18 -17.96 12.71
C CYS A 44 -0.39 -16.78 11.77
N PHE A 45 0.49 -16.68 10.78
CA PHE A 45 0.44 -15.69 9.72
C PHE A 45 0.38 -16.37 8.37
N GLY A 46 -0.45 -15.83 7.48
CA GLY A 46 -0.54 -16.18 6.07
C GLY A 46 -0.30 -14.95 5.23
N PHE A 47 0.64 -15.01 4.29
CA PHE A 47 1.00 -13.89 3.44
C PHE A 47 1.07 -14.29 1.97
N HIS A 48 0.29 -13.59 1.15
CA HIS A 48 0.32 -13.69 -0.30
C HIS A 48 1.02 -12.46 -0.87
N ARG A 49 2.11 -12.68 -1.59
CA ARG A 49 3.02 -11.63 -2.05
C ARG A 49 2.77 -11.26 -3.51
N LEU A 50 2.63 -9.96 -3.76
CA LEU A 50 2.93 -9.34 -5.05
C LEU A 50 4.25 -8.58 -4.88
N ALA A 51 5.34 -9.08 -5.49
CA ALA A 51 6.69 -8.59 -5.26
C ALA A 51 6.96 -7.30 -6.06
N VAL A 52 6.57 -6.14 -5.50
CA VAL A 52 6.77 -4.82 -6.12
C VAL A 52 8.16 -4.25 -5.82
N VAL A 53 8.62 -4.36 -4.56
CA VAL A 53 9.95 -3.93 -4.10
C VAL A 53 10.67 -5.13 -3.48
N ASP A 54 11.98 -5.23 -3.75
CA ASP A 54 12.90 -6.28 -3.29
C ASP A 54 12.41 -7.70 -3.56
N GLN A 55 12.46 -8.12 -4.82
CA GLN A 55 11.94 -9.43 -5.22
C GLN A 55 12.59 -10.61 -4.48
N LEU A 56 13.85 -10.49 -4.06
CA LEU A 56 14.62 -11.59 -3.48
C LEU A 56 14.40 -11.75 -1.97
N TYR A 57 14.42 -10.66 -1.19
CA TYR A 57 14.46 -10.75 0.27
C TYR A 57 13.21 -10.26 0.99
N GLY A 58 12.26 -9.62 0.29
CA GLY A 58 11.07 -9.02 0.92
C GLY A 58 9.89 -9.96 1.21
N MET A 59 10.10 -11.28 1.34
CA MET A 59 9.01 -12.22 1.66
C MET A 59 8.60 -12.14 3.14
N GLN A 60 7.29 -12.19 3.42
CA GLN A 60 6.74 -11.97 4.76
C GLN A 60 6.06 -13.25 5.32
N PRO A 61 5.89 -13.42 6.65
CA PRO A 61 6.21 -12.48 7.73
C PRO A 61 7.67 -12.04 7.73
N LEU A 62 7.87 -10.73 7.76
CA LEU A 62 9.18 -10.12 7.76
C LEU A 62 9.76 -10.26 9.16
N ARG A 63 10.90 -10.93 9.22
CA ARG A 63 11.71 -11.14 10.42
C ARG A 63 13.15 -10.80 10.08
N ILE A 64 13.81 -10.06 10.95
CA ILE A 64 15.22 -9.70 10.79
C ILE A 64 16.02 -10.12 12.00
N LYS A 65 17.31 -10.41 11.80
CA LYS A 65 18.21 -10.92 12.84
C LYS A 65 18.35 -9.95 14.02
N LYS A 66 18.27 -8.64 13.74
CA LYS A 66 18.40 -7.59 14.76
C LYS A 66 17.27 -7.63 15.79
N PHE A 67 16.06 -8.04 15.39
CA PHE A 67 14.87 -8.04 16.23
C PHE A 67 14.16 -9.41 16.14
N PRO A 68 14.71 -10.47 16.77
CA PRO A 68 14.20 -11.84 16.61
C PRO A 68 12.79 -12.05 17.18
N PHE A 69 12.34 -11.16 18.06
CA PHE A 69 11.01 -11.18 18.70
C PHE A 69 9.93 -10.44 17.89
N LEU A 70 10.31 -9.75 16.80
CA LEU A 70 9.36 -9.00 15.97
C LEU A 70 8.95 -9.77 14.72
N TRP A 71 7.64 -9.78 14.47
CA TRP A 71 7.02 -10.39 13.31
C TRP A 71 6.13 -9.34 12.63
N LEU A 72 6.45 -8.99 11.38
CA LEU A 72 5.67 -8.00 10.63
C LEU A 72 5.06 -8.63 9.38
N VAL A 73 3.75 -8.48 9.21
CA VAL A 73 3.11 -8.58 7.89
C VAL A 73 2.48 -7.24 7.54
N TYR A 74 2.66 -6.78 6.31
CA TYR A 74 2.03 -5.57 5.82
C TYR A 74 1.71 -5.67 4.33
N ASN A 75 0.60 -5.04 3.94
CA ASN A 75 0.23 -4.79 2.57
C ASN A 75 0.27 -3.27 2.35
N GLY A 76 1.29 -2.78 1.64
CA GLY A 76 1.48 -1.37 1.40
C GLY A 76 2.82 -1.03 0.76
N GLU A 77 3.03 0.27 0.61
CA GLU A 77 4.25 0.89 0.11
C GLU A 77 4.60 2.08 1.02
N ILE A 78 5.80 2.06 1.61
CA ILE A 78 6.32 3.14 2.45
C ILE A 78 7.30 3.99 1.62
N TYR A 79 6.83 5.11 1.09
CA TYR A 79 7.56 5.91 0.10
C TYR A 79 8.81 6.58 0.68
N ASN A 80 8.75 7.02 1.94
CA ASN A 80 9.87 7.70 2.61
C ASN A 80 10.86 6.74 3.30
N HIS A 81 10.79 5.43 3.07
CA HIS A 81 11.60 4.44 3.79
C HIS A 81 13.12 4.67 3.65
N LEU A 82 13.61 5.12 2.48
CA LEU A 82 15.02 5.42 2.27
C LEU A 82 15.48 6.65 3.05
N THR A 83 14.64 7.69 3.11
CA THR A 83 14.93 8.90 3.87
C THR A 83 14.97 8.60 5.35
N LEU A 84 13.99 7.84 5.87
CA LEU A 84 13.96 7.39 7.25
C LEU A 84 15.19 6.54 7.62
N LYS A 85 15.59 5.59 6.75
CA LYS A 85 16.80 4.77 6.94
C LYS A 85 18.06 5.64 7.07
N LYS A 86 18.19 6.68 6.24
CA LYS A 86 19.33 7.63 6.31
C LYS A 86 19.26 8.55 7.53
N GLN A 87 18.08 9.15 7.77
CA GLN A 87 17.86 10.13 8.85
C GLN A 87 18.15 9.53 10.23
N PHE A 88 17.77 8.27 10.44
CA PHE A 88 17.93 7.58 11.71
C PHE A 88 19.11 6.60 11.73
N ASP A 89 19.91 6.57 10.66
CA ASP A 89 21.08 5.69 10.53
C ASP A 89 20.74 4.22 10.85
N PHE A 90 19.72 3.71 10.16
CA PHE A 90 19.33 2.30 10.28
C PHE A 90 20.17 1.44 9.33
N GLU A 91 20.62 0.29 9.83
CA GLU A 91 21.28 -0.75 9.04
C GLU A 91 20.23 -1.81 8.63
N PRO A 92 19.72 -1.77 7.37
CA PRO A 92 18.70 -2.70 6.94
C PRO A 92 19.30 -4.06 6.55
N GLN A 93 18.57 -5.14 6.83
CA GLN A 93 18.92 -6.50 6.39
C GLN A 93 18.38 -6.82 4.99
N THR A 94 17.28 -6.18 4.61
CA THR A 94 16.56 -6.36 3.34
C THR A 94 16.39 -5.02 2.63
N ALA A 95 16.07 -5.08 1.34
CA ALA A 95 15.78 -3.89 0.54
C ALA A 95 14.29 -3.54 0.51
N VAL A 96 13.41 -4.34 1.13
CA VAL A 96 11.97 -4.06 1.20
C VAL A 96 11.73 -2.77 1.97
N ASP A 97 10.74 -2.00 1.52
CA ASP A 97 10.37 -0.72 2.10
C ASP A 97 9.88 -0.86 3.54
N GLY A 98 9.06 -1.88 3.80
CA GLY A 98 8.45 -2.11 5.10
C GLY A 98 9.38 -2.53 6.23
N GLU A 99 10.66 -2.87 5.96
CA GLU A 99 11.60 -3.16 7.05
C GLU A 99 11.76 -1.97 7.99
N VAL A 100 11.62 -0.74 7.49
CA VAL A 100 11.75 0.46 8.30
C VAL A 100 10.76 0.50 9.48
N LEU A 101 9.60 -0.17 9.36
CA LEU A 101 8.63 -0.28 10.46
C LEU A 101 9.25 -0.99 11.67
N LEU A 102 10.03 -2.04 11.45
CA LEU A 102 10.67 -2.79 12.54
C LEU A 102 11.67 -1.91 13.30
N HIS A 103 12.51 -1.17 12.58
CA HIS A 103 13.51 -0.27 13.17
C HIS A 103 12.87 0.92 13.90
N LEU A 104 11.81 1.49 13.32
CA LEU A 104 11.08 2.60 13.94
C LEU A 104 10.31 2.17 15.19
N TYR A 105 9.65 1.00 15.15
CA TYR A 105 8.93 0.46 16.30
C TYR A 105 9.90 0.17 17.46
N ASP A 106 11.01 -0.51 17.19
CA ASP A 106 12.01 -0.84 18.22
C ASP A 106 12.55 0.44 18.90
N ARG A 107 12.85 1.47 18.09
CA ARG A 107 13.44 2.71 18.60
C ARG A 107 12.45 3.67 19.25
N PHE A 108 11.26 3.82 18.70
CA PHE A 108 10.33 4.90 19.07
C PHE A 108 8.93 4.43 19.50
N GLY A 109 8.64 3.14 19.38
CA GLY A 109 7.31 2.57 19.65
C GLY A 109 6.29 2.85 18.54
N ILE A 110 5.11 2.25 18.69
CA ILE A 110 4.09 2.18 17.63
C ILE A 110 3.56 3.54 17.18
N ARG A 111 3.33 4.46 18.13
CA ARG A 111 2.72 5.77 17.87
C ARG A 111 3.63 6.63 17.00
N LYS A 112 4.90 6.76 17.40
CA LYS A 112 5.88 7.56 16.67
C LYS A 112 6.30 6.89 15.36
N MET A 113 6.40 5.56 15.33
CA MET A 113 6.58 4.82 14.08
C MET A 113 5.54 5.26 13.06
N ALA A 114 4.26 5.16 13.41
CA ALA A 114 3.20 5.42 12.45
C ALA A 114 3.11 6.87 12.00
N ALA A 115 3.34 7.84 12.89
CA ALA A 115 3.34 9.26 12.55
C ALA A 115 4.41 9.63 11.51
N LEU A 116 5.51 8.87 11.45
CA LEU A 116 6.63 9.09 10.54
C LEU A 116 6.44 8.42 9.16
N LEU A 117 5.50 7.49 9.00
CA LEU A 117 5.33 6.77 7.74
C LEU A 117 4.59 7.63 6.70
N ASP A 118 5.25 7.89 5.58
CA ASP A 118 4.60 8.42 4.38
C ASP A 118 4.39 7.25 3.41
N GLY A 119 3.16 6.79 3.31
CA GLY A 119 2.84 5.59 2.56
C GLY A 119 1.36 5.27 2.54
N VAL A 120 1.04 4.17 1.86
CA VAL A 120 -0.27 3.52 1.99
C VAL A 120 -0.01 2.14 2.54
N PHE A 121 -0.61 1.78 3.67
CA PHE A 121 -0.32 0.49 4.30
C PHE A 121 -1.46 -0.02 5.16
N ALA A 122 -1.49 -1.34 5.30
CA ALA A 122 -2.12 -2.03 6.42
C ALA A 122 -1.11 -3.03 6.97
N PHE A 123 -0.93 -3.12 8.28
CA PHE A 123 0.03 -4.02 8.91
C PHE A 123 -0.53 -4.75 10.12
N ILE A 124 0.11 -5.87 10.45
CA ILE A 124 0.03 -6.56 11.71
C ILE A 124 1.47 -6.76 12.19
N LEU A 125 1.79 -6.20 13.35
CA LEU A 125 3.09 -6.30 14.02
C LEU A 125 2.89 -7.06 15.33
N LEU A 126 3.57 -8.18 15.48
CA LEU A 126 3.62 -8.95 16.71
C LEU A 126 4.99 -8.76 17.36
N ASP A 127 4.97 -8.44 18.65
CA ASP A 127 6.11 -8.36 19.54
C ASP A 127 5.96 -9.44 20.62
N THR A 128 6.74 -10.52 20.50
CA THR A 128 6.68 -11.64 21.43
C THR A 128 7.41 -11.38 22.75
N GLU A 129 8.32 -10.40 22.79
CA GLU A 129 9.00 -10.02 24.02
C GLU A 129 8.05 -9.25 24.95
N ARG A 130 7.29 -8.32 24.38
CA ARG A 130 6.32 -7.50 25.12
C ARG A 130 4.93 -8.12 25.18
N ASN A 131 4.72 -9.26 24.50
CA ASN A 131 3.42 -9.90 24.34
C ASN A 131 2.35 -8.92 23.82
N LYS A 132 2.66 -8.23 22.72
CA LYS A 132 1.79 -7.23 22.10
C LYS A 132 1.53 -7.55 20.64
N VAL A 133 0.31 -7.28 20.20
CA VAL A 133 -0.08 -7.29 18.79
C VAL A 133 -0.58 -5.89 18.44
N PHE A 134 -0.05 -5.34 17.36
CA PHE A 134 -0.47 -4.07 16.80
C PHE A 134 -1.03 -4.29 15.41
N VAL A 135 -2.19 -3.70 15.13
CA VAL A 135 -2.81 -3.73 13.79
C VAL A 135 -3.00 -2.30 13.35
N GLY A 136 -2.59 -1.94 12.14
CA GLY A 136 -2.69 -0.57 11.64
C GLY A 136 -3.19 -0.49 10.20
N ARG A 137 -4.02 0.51 9.88
CA ARG A 137 -4.33 0.96 8.51
C ARG A 137 -4.54 2.47 8.46
N ASP A 138 -5.76 2.94 8.74
CA ASP A 138 -6.09 4.36 8.94
C ASP A 138 -6.11 4.72 10.44
N THR A 139 -6.50 3.74 11.25
CA THR A 139 -6.35 3.69 12.70
C THR A 139 -5.42 2.54 13.07
N TYR A 140 -4.88 2.55 14.30
CA TYR A 140 -4.26 1.38 14.90
C TYR A 140 -4.98 0.87 16.13
N GLY A 141 -4.90 -0.44 16.31
CA GLY A 141 -5.28 -1.14 17.52
C GLY A 141 -4.07 -1.76 18.20
N GLU A 142 -4.00 -1.60 19.51
CA GLU A 142 -3.08 -2.30 20.39
C GLU A 142 -3.82 -3.39 21.15
N PHE A 143 -3.24 -4.60 21.16
CA PHE A 143 -3.79 -5.76 21.83
C PHE A 143 -2.72 -6.45 22.69
N ASP A 144 -3.12 -6.88 23.90
CA ASP A 144 -2.31 -7.76 24.74
C ASP A 144 -2.41 -9.19 24.24
N LEU A 145 -1.27 -9.81 23.93
CA LEU A 145 -1.18 -11.25 23.70
C LEU A 145 -1.13 -11.98 25.05
N LYS A 146 -2.09 -12.87 25.31
CA LYS A 146 -2.12 -13.69 26.52
C LYS A 146 -1.32 -14.98 26.30
N GLN A 147 -0.91 -15.64 27.38
CA GLN A 147 -0.14 -16.90 27.31
C GLN A 147 -0.87 -18.02 26.56
N ASN A 148 -2.20 -17.98 26.51
CA ASN A 148 -3.01 -18.92 25.72
C ASN A 148 -3.09 -18.53 24.22
N GLY A 149 -2.31 -17.55 23.75
CA GLY A 149 -2.29 -17.04 22.38
C GLY A 149 -3.45 -16.12 22.00
N LYS A 150 -4.47 -15.96 22.85
CA LYS A 150 -5.61 -15.07 22.58
C LYS A 150 -5.21 -13.62 22.83
N VAL A 151 -5.85 -12.71 22.11
CA VAL A 151 -5.60 -11.26 22.22
C VAL A 151 -6.74 -10.55 22.95
N CYS A 152 -6.39 -9.56 23.77
CA CYS A 152 -7.36 -8.65 24.40
C CYS A 152 -7.10 -7.22 23.91
N SER A 153 -8.14 -6.54 23.43
CA SER A 153 -8.02 -5.13 23.01
C SER A 153 -7.63 -4.27 24.20
N VAL A 154 -6.60 -3.45 24.02
CA VAL A 154 -6.15 -2.46 25.00
C VAL A 154 -6.64 -1.08 24.57
N GLN A 155 -6.34 -0.71 23.33
CA GLN A 155 -6.57 0.64 22.83
C GLN A 155 -6.77 0.65 21.31
N MET A 156 -7.57 1.59 20.85
CA MET A 156 -7.80 1.87 19.43
C MET A 156 -7.64 3.37 19.22
N GLU A 157 -6.71 3.79 18.37
CA GLU A 157 -6.44 5.20 18.09
C GLU A 157 -6.32 5.46 16.59
N ALA A 158 -6.69 6.66 16.16
CA ALA A 158 -6.42 7.08 14.79
C ALA A 158 -4.94 7.44 14.64
N PHE A 159 -4.32 7.07 13.50
CA PHE A 159 -2.95 7.47 13.23
C PHE A 159 -2.82 8.97 12.97
N HIS A 160 -3.83 9.53 12.33
CA HIS A 160 -3.88 10.93 11.94
C HIS A 160 -5.27 11.47 12.23
N CYS A 161 -5.34 12.66 12.83
CA CYS A 161 -6.52 13.49 12.71
C CYS A 161 -6.38 14.36 11.46
N CYS A 162 -7.48 14.64 10.75
CA CYS A 162 -7.45 15.52 9.58
C CYS A 162 -7.04 16.96 9.92
N THR A 163 -7.01 17.32 11.20
CA THR A 163 -6.56 18.61 11.72
C THR A 163 -5.08 18.64 12.12
N ASP A 164 -4.43 17.48 12.21
CA ASP A 164 -3.04 17.41 12.64
C ASP A 164 -2.12 17.69 11.45
N GLU A 165 -1.07 18.48 11.69
CA GLU A 165 -0.01 18.65 10.70
C GLU A 165 0.77 17.33 10.58
N PRO A 166 0.91 16.75 9.37
CA PRO A 166 1.55 15.47 9.22
C PRO A 166 3.03 15.53 9.59
N GLU A 167 3.46 14.78 10.61
CA GLU A 167 4.86 14.72 11.03
C GLU A 167 5.81 14.20 9.92
N HIS A 168 5.30 13.45 8.93
CA HIS A 168 6.08 13.01 7.78
C HIS A 168 6.43 14.14 6.81
N ALA A 169 5.79 15.32 6.89
CA ALA A 169 6.14 16.49 6.07
C ALA A 169 7.59 16.95 6.30
N VAL A 170 8.18 16.64 7.46
CA VAL A 170 9.58 16.93 7.79
C VAL A 170 10.55 16.04 6.99
N CYS A 171 10.09 14.89 6.50
CA CYS A 171 10.91 13.89 5.79
C CYS A 171 10.92 14.10 4.27
N ASP A 172 10.01 14.92 3.74
CA ASP A 172 10.11 15.33 2.34
C ASP A 172 11.27 16.32 2.23
N SER A 173 12.25 16.01 1.37
CA SER A 173 13.34 16.90 0.99
C SER A 173 12.86 18.07 0.12
N LEU A 174 11.65 18.56 0.38
CA LEU A 174 11.16 19.80 -0.16
C LEU A 174 11.97 20.90 0.52
N GLU A 175 12.75 21.62 -0.29
CA GLU A 175 13.10 23.00 0.04
C GLU A 175 11.81 23.68 0.54
N THR A 176 11.90 24.42 1.65
CA THR A 176 10.76 25.10 2.28
C THR A 176 9.93 25.76 1.19
N LEU A 177 8.71 25.26 0.98
CA LEU A 177 7.80 25.80 -0.03
C LEU A 177 7.64 27.31 0.24
N PRO A 178 7.59 28.14 -0.81
CA PRO A 178 7.36 29.57 -0.65
C PRO A 178 6.16 29.82 0.26
N SER A 179 6.40 30.63 1.31
CA SER A 179 5.37 31.02 2.26
C SER A 179 4.50 32.12 1.66
N GLY A 180 3.19 31.89 1.59
CA GLY A 180 2.25 32.85 1.02
C GLY A 180 1.00 32.15 0.49
N PHE A 181 -0.08 32.92 0.36
CA PHE A 181 -1.36 32.45 -0.19
C PHE A 181 -1.78 33.25 -1.42
N ASP A 182 -0.84 33.95 -2.08
CA ASP A 182 -1.10 34.53 -3.39
C ASP A 182 -1.29 33.41 -4.43
N GLU A 183 -2.06 33.72 -5.48
CA GLU A 183 -2.54 32.73 -6.43
C GLU A 183 -1.40 31.99 -7.15
N GLU A 184 -0.32 32.68 -7.51
CA GLU A 184 0.80 32.09 -8.24
C GLU A 184 1.66 31.19 -7.33
N THR A 185 1.91 31.62 -6.08
CA THR A 185 2.54 30.77 -5.07
C THR A 185 1.73 29.51 -4.81
N VAL A 186 0.41 29.62 -4.64
CA VAL A 186 -0.46 28.47 -4.38
C VAL A 186 -0.45 27.50 -5.56
N LYS A 187 -0.58 28.00 -6.81
CA LYS A 187 -0.50 27.15 -8.02
C LYS A 187 0.85 26.44 -8.14
N SER A 188 1.95 27.14 -7.84
CA SER A 188 3.30 26.58 -7.84
C SER A 188 3.43 25.47 -6.80
N ASN A 189 3.01 25.73 -5.56
CA ASN A 189 3.07 24.77 -4.46
C ASN A 189 2.24 23.52 -4.75
N ILE A 190 1.01 23.67 -5.25
CA ILE A 190 0.16 22.53 -5.65
C ILE A 190 0.85 21.69 -6.72
N ARG A 191 1.44 22.33 -7.74
CA ARG A 191 2.16 21.61 -8.81
C ARG A 191 3.34 20.83 -8.26
N THR A 192 4.18 21.45 -7.44
CA THR A 192 5.35 20.81 -6.84
C THR A 192 4.95 19.63 -5.96
N LEU A 193 3.95 19.81 -5.09
CA LEU A 193 3.44 18.75 -4.23
C LEU A 193 2.84 17.59 -5.03
N PHE A 194 2.09 17.89 -6.09
CA PHE A 194 1.52 16.87 -6.97
C PHE A 194 2.60 16.08 -7.72
N GLU A 195 3.59 16.77 -8.29
CA GLU A 195 4.73 16.11 -8.96
C GLU A 195 5.51 15.23 -7.98
N ASN A 196 5.76 15.70 -6.75
CA ASN A 196 6.43 14.90 -5.72
C ASN A 196 5.60 13.69 -5.29
N ALA A 197 4.28 13.85 -5.16
CA ALA A 197 3.39 12.76 -4.82
C ALA A 197 3.40 11.65 -5.89
N VAL A 198 3.52 12.00 -7.17
CA VAL A 198 3.69 11.01 -8.26
C VAL A 198 5.11 10.45 -8.26
N ARG A 199 6.14 11.29 -8.09
CA ARG A 199 7.55 10.89 -8.11
C ARG A 199 7.86 9.84 -7.03
N LYS A 200 7.42 10.05 -5.79
CA LYS A 200 7.64 9.09 -4.69
C LYS A 200 6.95 7.73 -4.93
N ARG A 201 5.90 7.71 -5.75
CA ARG A 201 5.18 6.49 -6.15
C ARG A 201 5.83 5.74 -7.33
N LEU A 202 6.97 6.21 -7.84
CA LEU A 202 7.80 5.48 -8.80
C LEU A 202 8.66 4.38 -8.16
N MET A 203 8.58 4.22 -6.83
CA MET A 203 9.28 3.20 -6.05
C MET A 203 8.79 1.78 -6.40
N ALA A 204 9.31 1.21 -7.47
CA ALA A 204 8.98 -0.15 -7.91
C ALA A 204 10.12 -0.80 -8.71
N GLN A 205 10.30 -2.12 -8.54
CA GLN A 205 11.13 -2.97 -9.39
C GLN A 205 10.31 -3.71 -10.46
N ARG A 206 9.00 -3.41 -10.54
CA ARG A 206 8.09 -3.90 -11.59
C ARG A 206 7.66 -2.77 -12.50
N ARG A 207 7.15 -3.14 -13.69
CA ARG A 207 6.67 -2.18 -14.68
C ARG A 207 5.48 -1.39 -14.13
N ILE A 208 5.58 -0.06 -14.22
CA ILE A 208 4.51 0.86 -13.84
C ILE A 208 3.59 1.11 -15.05
N GLY A 209 2.28 1.06 -14.81
CA GLY A 209 1.24 1.46 -15.75
C GLY A 209 0.29 2.48 -15.11
N CYS A 210 -0.60 3.08 -15.90
CA CYS A 210 -1.54 4.09 -15.42
C CYS A 210 -2.94 3.86 -16.00
N LEU A 211 -3.97 4.05 -15.17
CA LEU A 211 -5.33 4.14 -15.67
C LEU A 211 -5.55 5.54 -16.25
N LEU A 212 -6.20 5.60 -17.41
CA LEU A 212 -6.51 6.84 -18.11
C LEU A 212 -7.97 6.83 -18.54
N SER A 213 -8.80 7.62 -17.86
CA SER A 213 -10.23 7.72 -18.18
C SER A 213 -10.59 8.85 -19.14
N GLY A 214 -9.63 9.73 -19.46
CA GLY A 214 -9.86 10.98 -20.20
C GLY A 214 -10.43 12.12 -19.35
N GLY A 215 -10.78 11.86 -18.07
CA GLY A 215 -11.11 12.90 -17.10
C GLY A 215 -9.88 13.68 -16.64
N LEU A 216 -10.09 14.87 -16.06
CA LEU A 216 -9.00 15.77 -15.64
C LEU A 216 -7.99 15.07 -14.72
N ASP A 217 -8.46 14.38 -13.67
CA ASP A 217 -7.60 13.82 -12.63
C ASP A 217 -6.66 12.72 -13.16
N SER A 218 -7.23 11.72 -13.85
CA SER A 218 -6.44 10.63 -14.42
C SER A 218 -5.49 11.12 -15.51
N SER A 219 -5.89 12.17 -16.25
CA SER A 219 -5.05 12.81 -17.26
C SER A 219 -3.86 13.55 -16.63
N LEU A 220 -4.07 14.27 -15.53
CA LEU A 220 -3.00 14.94 -14.78
C LEU A 220 -2.01 13.93 -14.21
N VAL A 221 -2.49 12.84 -13.61
CA VAL A 221 -1.64 11.75 -13.10
C VAL A 221 -0.85 11.11 -14.23
N ALA A 222 -1.50 10.73 -15.34
CA ALA A 222 -0.83 10.07 -16.47
C ALA A 222 0.22 10.97 -17.12
N ALA A 223 -0.10 12.24 -17.38
CA ALA A 223 0.84 13.19 -17.97
C ALA A 223 2.05 13.43 -17.07
N THR A 224 1.82 13.61 -15.77
CA THR A 224 2.89 13.80 -14.78
C THR A 224 3.76 12.56 -14.65
N LEU A 225 3.15 11.36 -14.57
CA LEU A 225 3.86 10.09 -14.55
C LEU A 225 4.76 9.92 -15.78
N VAL A 226 4.27 10.23 -16.97
CA VAL A 226 5.04 10.13 -18.21
C VAL A 226 6.23 11.10 -18.23
N LYS A 227 6.02 12.34 -17.76
CA LYS A 227 7.11 13.33 -17.60
C LYS A 227 8.18 12.77 -16.66
N LEU A 228 7.79 12.35 -15.46
CA LEU A 228 8.71 11.87 -14.43
C LEU A 228 9.40 10.57 -14.84
N ALA A 229 8.71 9.65 -15.52
CA ALA A 229 9.30 8.42 -16.03
C ALA A 229 10.45 8.69 -17.02
N LYS A 230 10.38 9.77 -17.80
CA LYS A 230 11.47 10.20 -18.69
C LYS A 230 12.62 10.82 -17.89
N GLU A 231 12.32 11.65 -16.90
CA GLU A 231 13.32 12.27 -16.01
C GLU A 231 14.12 11.21 -15.23
N GLU A 232 13.43 10.22 -14.67
CA GLU A 232 14.00 9.06 -13.95
C GLU A 232 14.57 7.98 -14.89
N LYS A 233 14.50 8.19 -16.21
CA LYS A 233 15.05 7.30 -17.25
C LYS A 233 14.60 5.84 -17.12
N LEU A 234 13.31 5.61 -16.88
CA LEU A 234 12.77 4.25 -16.80
C LEU A 234 13.07 3.49 -18.10
N PRO A 235 13.45 2.19 -18.02
CA PRO A 235 13.92 1.42 -19.18
C PRO A 235 12.77 0.98 -20.11
N TYR A 236 11.56 1.45 -19.88
CA TYR A 236 10.37 1.10 -20.64
C TYR A 236 9.42 2.30 -20.76
N LYS A 237 8.54 2.20 -21.75
CA LYS A 237 7.46 3.17 -21.96
C LYS A 237 6.29 2.89 -21.02
N ILE A 238 5.70 3.95 -20.47
CA ILE A 238 4.49 3.86 -19.64
C ILE A 238 3.34 3.35 -20.50
N GLN A 239 2.63 2.34 -19.99
CA GLN A 239 1.41 1.84 -20.60
C GLN A 239 0.22 2.47 -19.89
N THR A 240 -0.72 3.00 -20.68
CA THR A 240 -1.96 3.60 -20.19
C THR A 240 -3.14 2.74 -20.57
N PHE A 241 -4.07 2.54 -19.65
CA PHE A 241 -5.20 1.64 -19.82
C PHE A 241 -6.51 2.40 -19.65
N SER A 242 -7.42 2.17 -20.59
CA SER A 242 -8.69 2.88 -20.70
C SER A 242 -9.81 1.88 -20.87
N ILE A 243 -10.88 2.02 -20.08
CA ILE A 243 -12.08 1.18 -20.17
C ILE A 243 -13.26 2.11 -20.44
N GLY A 244 -13.99 1.86 -21.54
CA GLY A 244 -15.11 2.70 -21.98
C GLY A 244 -15.15 2.88 -23.49
N SER A 245 -16.18 3.59 -23.98
CA SER A 245 -16.36 3.86 -25.41
C SER A 245 -15.27 4.79 -25.97
N GLU A 246 -14.80 4.48 -27.17
CA GLU A 246 -13.61 5.07 -27.81
C GLU A 246 -13.67 6.61 -27.94
N ASP A 247 -14.87 7.18 -28.16
CA ASP A 247 -15.08 8.60 -28.43
C ASP A 247 -14.69 9.56 -27.28
N ARG A 248 -14.89 9.18 -26.01
CA ARG A 248 -14.66 10.12 -24.88
C ARG A 248 -13.20 10.31 -24.51
N MET A 249 -12.32 9.44 -24.99
CA MET A 249 -10.92 9.38 -24.56
C MET A 249 -9.93 9.78 -25.65
N TYR A 250 -10.42 10.14 -26.83
CA TYR A 250 -9.61 10.38 -28.02
C TYR A 250 -8.59 11.53 -27.86
N LEU A 251 -8.97 12.69 -27.32
CA LEU A 251 -8.09 13.86 -27.27
C LEU A 251 -6.90 13.67 -26.33
N VAL A 252 -7.12 13.17 -25.12
CA VAL A 252 -6.03 12.96 -24.15
C VAL A 252 -5.14 11.79 -24.58
N SER A 253 -5.74 10.69 -25.06
CA SER A 253 -4.97 9.56 -25.57
C SER A 253 -4.11 9.98 -26.77
N LYS A 254 -4.63 10.82 -27.68
CA LYS A 254 -3.88 11.41 -28.79
C LYS A 254 -2.75 12.31 -28.29
N TYR A 255 -2.99 13.23 -27.37
CA TYR A 255 -1.94 14.09 -26.81
C TYR A 255 -0.83 13.27 -26.14
N ILE A 256 -1.20 12.28 -25.33
CA ILE A 256 -0.23 11.38 -24.67
C ILE A 256 0.55 10.60 -25.74
N ARG A 257 -0.10 10.02 -26.76
CA ARG A 257 0.59 9.32 -27.87
C ARG A 257 1.50 10.22 -28.71
N GLU A 258 1.12 11.48 -28.92
CA GLU A 258 1.91 12.45 -29.70
C GLU A 258 3.12 12.99 -28.93
N LYS A 259 2.97 13.19 -27.61
CA LYS A 259 4.03 13.72 -26.74
C LYS A 259 4.83 12.65 -26.02
N SER A 260 4.39 11.39 -26.09
CA SER A 260 5.05 10.25 -25.47
C SER A 260 4.78 8.97 -26.23
N ASP A 261 5.73 8.05 -26.19
CA ASP A 261 5.58 6.74 -26.81
C ASP A 261 4.71 5.77 -25.97
N SER A 262 3.67 6.28 -25.32
CA SER A 262 2.80 5.47 -24.45
C SER A 262 1.77 4.70 -25.27
N VAL A 263 1.50 3.45 -24.86
CA VAL A 263 0.47 2.62 -25.50
C VAL A 263 -0.85 2.81 -24.75
N VAL A 264 -1.92 3.16 -25.47
CA VAL A 264 -3.28 3.27 -24.92
C VAL A 264 -4.05 2.03 -25.39
N ILE A 265 -4.46 1.19 -24.44
CA ILE A 265 -5.23 -0.03 -24.69
C ILE A 265 -6.69 0.23 -24.30
N PHE A 266 -7.61 -0.05 -25.23
CA PHE A 266 -9.06 -0.01 -25.01
C PHE A 266 -9.60 -1.43 -24.87
N SER A 267 -10.49 -1.66 -23.91
CA SER A 267 -11.26 -2.90 -23.80
C SER A 267 -12.75 -2.55 -23.73
N GLY A 268 -13.52 -3.09 -24.67
CA GLY A 268 -14.96 -2.80 -24.84
C GLY A 268 -15.89 -3.97 -24.49
N GLU A 269 -15.37 -5.16 -24.18
CA GLU A 269 -16.18 -6.38 -23.98
C GLU A 269 -15.93 -6.98 -22.59
N GLY A 270 -17.02 -7.28 -21.85
CA GLY A 270 -16.99 -8.01 -20.57
C GLY A 270 -17.57 -7.31 -19.33
N ALA A 271 -18.21 -6.14 -19.48
CA ALA A 271 -18.71 -5.37 -18.34
C ALA A 271 -19.90 -6.03 -17.59
N ASP A 272 -20.74 -6.80 -18.29
CA ASP A 272 -21.95 -7.38 -17.66
C ASP A 272 -21.66 -8.63 -16.80
N ASP A 273 -20.79 -9.55 -17.25
CA ASP A 273 -20.47 -10.76 -16.48
C ASP A 273 -19.61 -10.49 -15.23
N SER A 274 -18.88 -9.37 -15.21
CA SER A 274 -17.96 -9.02 -14.10
C SER A 274 -18.63 -8.32 -12.92
N LEU A 275 -19.90 -7.90 -13.02
CA LEU A 275 -20.61 -7.19 -11.95
C LEU A 275 -20.79 -8.04 -10.68
N ARG A 276 -21.01 -9.36 -10.83
CA ARG A 276 -21.14 -10.28 -9.68
C ARG A 276 -19.82 -10.44 -8.93
N ASP A 277 -18.71 -10.61 -9.66
CA ASP A 277 -17.37 -10.72 -9.07
C ASP A 277 -16.90 -9.41 -8.43
N THR A 278 -17.27 -8.27 -9.02
CA THR A 278 -16.92 -6.94 -8.50
C THR A 278 -17.59 -6.67 -7.14
N SER A 279 -18.86 -7.06 -6.97
CA SER A 279 -19.58 -6.91 -5.70
C SER A 279 -18.94 -7.73 -4.56
N THR A 280 -18.44 -8.93 -4.91
CA THR A 280 -17.76 -9.83 -3.97
C THR A 280 -16.37 -9.31 -3.58
N SER A 281 -15.64 -8.75 -4.55
CA SER A 281 -14.28 -8.22 -4.37
C SER A 281 -14.24 -6.90 -3.58
N THR A 282 -15.17 -5.98 -3.85
CA THR A 282 -15.17 -4.64 -3.24
C THR A 282 -15.88 -4.58 -1.89
N ARG A 283 -16.70 -5.59 -1.55
CA ARG A 283 -17.62 -5.59 -0.39
C ARG A 283 -18.48 -4.33 -0.29
N LEU A 284 -18.72 -3.64 -1.40
CA LEU A 284 -19.62 -2.49 -1.47
C LEU A 284 -21.04 -3.02 -1.70
N ARG A 285 -21.95 -2.78 -0.74
CA ARG A 285 -23.39 -2.97 -0.98
C ARG A 285 -23.86 -1.82 -1.86
N LEU A 286 -24.23 -2.12 -3.11
CA LEU A 286 -24.91 -1.16 -3.97
C LEU A 286 -26.23 -0.70 -3.31
N PRO A 287 -26.57 0.60 -3.36
CA PRO A 287 -27.87 1.08 -2.88
C PRO A 287 -29.01 0.38 -3.63
N GLU A 288 -30.07 -0.03 -2.90
CA GLU A 288 -31.21 -0.81 -3.43
C GLU A 288 -31.87 -0.22 -4.70
N ARG A 289 -31.69 1.09 -4.95
CA ARG A 289 -32.23 1.77 -6.14
C ARG A 289 -31.61 1.33 -7.48
N LEU A 290 -30.38 0.77 -7.48
CA LEU A 290 -29.72 0.31 -8.71
C LEU A 290 -30.03 -1.16 -9.05
N GLN A 291 -30.52 -1.95 -8.10
CA GLN A 291 -30.84 -3.37 -8.32
C GLN A 291 -32.09 -3.59 -9.20
N ARG A 292 -32.98 -2.59 -9.31
CA ARG A 292 -34.21 -2.70 -10.12
C ARG A 292 -34.02 -2.46 -11.63
N ARG A 293 -32.81 -2.12 -12.09
CA ARG A 293 -32.52 -1.90 -13.53
C ARG A 293 -31.85 -3.07 -14.24
N ALA A 294 -31.46 -4.13 -13.52
CA ALA A 294 -30.85 -5.33 -14.11
C ALA A 294 -31.86 -6.47 -14.34
N SER A 295 -33.16 -6.18 -14.26
CA SER A 295 -34.25 -7.13 -14.47
C SER A 295 -35.37 -6.50 -15.30
N VAL A 296 -35.03 -6.10 -16.53
CA VAL A 296 -35.95 -6.00 -17.69
C VAL A 296 -35.14 -6.36 -18.92
#